data_AF-I4Z3H5-F1
#
_entry.id   AF-I4Z3H5-F1
#
_cell.length_a   1.000
_cell.length_b   1.000
_cell.length_c   1.000
_cell.angle_alpha   90.00
_cell.angle_beta   90.00
_cell.angle_gamma   90.00
#
_symmetry.space_group_name_H-M   'P 1'
#
loop_
_entity.id
_entity.type
_entity.pdbx_description
1 polymer ?
#
loop_
_entity_poly.entity_id
_entity_poly.type
_entity_poly.pdbx_seq_one_letter_code
_entity_poly.pdbx_strand_id
1 'polypeptide(L)' 'MTELNRTPVPATLVAIDIAKHRHEVLIEAAGHQRRRRLTILS' A
#
# COMPACT_ATOMS: atom_id res chain seq x y z
N MET A 1 0.03 -28.28 6.22
CA MET A 1 1.31 -27.65 6.54
C MET A 1 1.28 -26.27 5.91
N THR A 2 1.26 -25.21 6.70
CA THR A 2 1.09 -23.83 6.20
C THR A 2 2.46 -23.17 6.18
N GLU A 3 2.94 -22.77 5.02
CA GLU A 3 4.20 -22.06 4.90
C GLU A 3 4.01 -20.57 5.21
N LEU A 4 4.84 -20.03 6.10
CA LEU A 4 4.83 -18.62 6.44
C LEU A 4 5.60 -17.83 5.37
N ASN A 5 4.89 -17.30 4.39
CA ASN A 5 5.47 -16.40 3.40
C ASN A 5 5.64 -14.99 4.00
N ARG A 6 6.86 -14.66 4.42
CA ARG A 6 7.17 -13.36 5.00
C ARG A 6 7.40 -12.33 3.90
N THR A 7 6.86 -11.14 4.09
CA THR A 7 7.15 -10.00 3.21
C THR A 7 8.64 -9.65 3.28
N PRO A 8 9.36 -9.61 2.15
CA PRO A 8 10.78 -9.28 2.14
C PRO A 8 11.02 -7.79 2.44
N VAL A 9 12.16 -7.48 3.07
CA VAL A 9 12.51 -6.13 3.58
C VAL A 9 12.47 -4.99 2.53
N PRO A 10 12.75 -5.20 1.23
CA PRO A 10 12.56 -4.13 0.24
C PRO A 10 11.13 -4.04 -0.34
N ALA A 11 10.15 -4.75 0.22
CA ALA A 11 8.79 -4.71 -0.31
C ALA A 11 8.17 -3.32 -0.16
N THR A 12 7.41 -2.92 -1.19
CA THR A 12 6.52 -1.77 -1.10
C THR A 12 5.21 -2.24 -0.48
N LEU A 13 4.80 -1.60 0.62
CA LEU A 13 3.53 -1.84 1.26
C LEU A 13 2.48 -0.89 0.69
N VAL A 14 1.31 -1.42 0.40
CA VAL A 14 0.20 -0.65 -0.18
C VAL A 14 -1.06 -0.92 0.63
N ALA A 15 -1.68 0.15 1.12
CA ALA A 15 -3.02 0.10 1.69
C ALA A 15 -4.00 0.74 0.70
N ILE A 16 -5.13 0.06 0.48
CA ILE A 16 -6.17 0.49 -0.46
C ILE A 16 -7.44 0.75 0.35
N ASP A 17 -7.95 1.97 0.28
CA ASP A 17 -9.24 2.36 0.85
C ASP A 17 -10.24 2.61 -0.28
N ILE A 18 -11.31 1.82 -0.32
CA ILE A 18 -12.36 1.90 -1.34
C ILE A 18 -13.69 2.21 -0.65
N ALA A 19 -14.23 3.38 -0.98
CA ALA A 19 -15.58 3.79 -0.64
C ALA A 19 -16.35 4.16 -1.93
N LYS A 20 -17.68 4.23 -1.84
CA LYS A 20 -18.58 4.52 -2.98
C LYS A 20 -18.20 5.77 -3.80
N HIS A 21 -17.57 6.75 -3.17
CA HIS A 21 -17.21 8.04 -3.78
C HIS A 21 -15.76 8.45 -3.54
N ARG A 22 -14.93 7.57 -2.94
CA ARG A 22 -13.54 7.86 -2.62
C ARG A 22 -12.71 6.62 -2.83
N HIS A 23 -11.67 6.75 -3.64
CA HIS A 23 -10.73 5.69 -3.93
C HIS A 23 -9.34 6.21 -3.62
N GLU A 24 -8.71 5.63 -2.61
CA GLU A 24 -7.42 6.11 -2.12
C GLU A 24 -6.44 4.95 -2.00
N VAL A 25 -5.19 5.24 -2.37
CA VAL A 25 -4.08 4.31 -2.22
C VAL A 25 -2.98 4.99 -1.42
N LEU A 26 -2.59 4.39 -0.31
CA LEU A 26 -1.45 4.79 0.49
C LEU A 26 -0.28 3.86 0.23
N ILE A 27 0.85 4.43 -0.19
CA ILE A 27 2.05 3.69 -0.59
C ILE A 27 3.18 4.01 0.38
N GLU A 28 3.75 2.96 0.98
CA GLU A 28 4.97 2.99 1.78
C GLU A 28 6.05 2.19 1.07
N ALA A 29 7.07 2.90 0.56
CA ALA A 29 8.21 2.29 -0.11
C ALA A 29 9.42 2.25 0.84
N ALA A 30 10.12 1.11 0.88
CA ALA A 30 11.35 0.98 1.65
C ALA A 30 12.36 2.09 1.27
N GLY A 31 13.02 2.67 2.27
CA GLY A 31 13.99 3.76 2.08
C GLY A 31 13.39 5.15 1.84
N HIS A 32 12.06 5.29 1.78
CA HIS A 32 11.39 6.59 1.68
C HIS A 32 10.77 7.00 3.01
N GLN A 33 11.11 8.19 3.52
CA GLN A 33 10.55 8.69 4.78
C GLN A 33 9.09 9.14 4.68
N ARG A 34 8.61 9.48 3.48
CA ARG A 34 7.26 10.01 3.26
C ARG A 34 6.40 9.02 2.48
N ARG A 35 5.23 8.69 3.04
CA ARG A 35 4.19 7.92 2.36
C ARG A 35 3.58 8.74 1.22
N ARG A 36 3.30 8.09 0.09
CA ARG A 36 2.63 8.71 -1.05
C ARG A 36 1.14 8.37 -1.00
N ARG A 37 0.28 9.36 -1.24
CA ARG A 37 -1.17 9.18 -1.36
C ARG A 37 -1.58 9.42 -2.80
N LEU A 38 -2.26 8.44 -3.41
CA LEU A 38 -2.88 8.56 -4.72
C LEU A 38 -4.39 8.58 -4.53
N THR A 39 -5.03 9.67 -4.96
CA THR A 39 -6.48 9.77 -5.04
C THR A 39 -6.89 9.43 -6.46
N ILE A 40 -7.73 8.41 -6.63
CA ILE A 40 -8.28 8.04 -7.94
C ILE A 40 -9.58 8.82 -8.13
N LEU A 41 -9.59 9.66 -9.16
CA LEU A 41 -10.77 10.42 -9.59
C LEU A 41 -11.49 9.63 -10.67
N SER A 42 -12.81 9.46 -10.51
CA SER A 42 -13.72 8.84 -11.47
C SER A 42 -14.36 9.86 -12.39
#